data_AF-A0A8X6VJ66-F1
#
_entry.id   AF-A0A8X6VJ66-F1
#
_cell.length_a   1.000
_cell.length_b   1.000
_cell.length_c   1.000
_cell.angle_alpha   90.00
_cell.angle_beta   90.00
_cell.angle_gamma   90.00
#
_symmetry.space_group_name_H-M   'P 1'
#
loop_
_entity.id
_entity.type
_entity.pdbx_description
1 polymer ?
#
loop_
_entity_poly.entity_id
_entity_poly.type
_entity_poly.pdbx_seq_one_letter_code
_entity_poly.pdbx_strand_id
1 'polypeptide(L)'
;MSRRGESKGFILSVVGRIFDPIGILGPFVIKLKCLLQELWTLGVEWDSELPPKLRHKWQQWSSEAEGLTEIKIPRFYLGNIDQEISKCEIHCFSDASKSAYGTILYLRFVTCNNEIETSFICSKVVWHL
;
A
#
# COMPACT_ATOMS: atom_id res chain seq x y z
N MET A 1 25.27 16.51 6.16
CA MET A 1 24.43 15.94 5.08
C MET A 1 23.54 17.04 4.54
N SER A 2 23.82 17.54 3.33
CA SER A 2 23.01 18.59 2.70
C SER A 2 21.56 18.12 2.57
N ARG A 3 20.59 18.93 3.02
CA ARG A 3 19.16 18.70 2.76
C ARG A 3 18.97 18.76 1.25
N ARG A 4 18.97 17.61 0.56
CA ARG A 4 18.48 17.53 -0.82
C ARG A 4 17.07 18.09 -0.81
N GLY A 5 16.82 19.13 -1.59
CA GLY A 5 15.48 19.70 -1.73
C GLY A 5 14.49 18.60 -2.15
N GLU A 6 13.27 18.68 -1.64
CA GLU A 6 12.18 17.81 -2.07
C GLU A 6 11.97 18.03 -3.58
N SER A 7 12.39 17.06 -4.38
CA SER A 7 12.35 17.09 -5.85
C SER A 7 11.68 15.84 -6.42
N LYS A 8 11.36 15.85 -7.71
CA LYS A 8 10.80 14.68 -8.41
C LYS A 8 11.74 13.47 -8.31
N GLY A 9 13.04 13.68 -8.53
CA GLY A 9 14.06 12.63 -8.41
C GLY A 9 14.18 12.07 -6.99
N PHE A 10 14.05 12.94 -5.97
CA PHE A 10 14.01 12.49 -4.58
C PHE A 10 12.80 11.61 -4.30
N ILE A 11 11.59 12.02 -4.70
CA ILE A 11 10.36 11.22 -4.53
C ILE A 11 10.48 9.87 -5.22
N LEU A 12 10.97 9.82 -6.47
CA LEU A 12 11.19 8.55 -7.16
C LEU A 12 12.14 7.63 -6.38
N SER A 13 13.23 8.19 -5.82
CA SER A 13 14.16 7.41 -5.00
C SER A 13 13.50 6.84 -3.75
N VAL A 14 12.52 7.53 -3.18
CA VAL A 14 11.74 7.03 -2.04
C VAL A 14 10.84 5.89 -2.48
N VAL A 15 10.09 6.05 -3.59
CA VAL A 15 9.25 4.96 -4.14
C VAL A 15 10.08 3.69 -4.37
N GLY A 16 11.29 3.82 -4.94
CA GLY A 16 12.17 2.70 -5.23
C GLY A 16 12.75 1.99 -4.00
N ARG A 17 12.72 2.61 -2.82
CA ARG A 17 13.19 2.01 -1.57
C ARG A 17 12.12 1.18 -0.85
N ILE A 18 10.87 1.30 -1.26
CA ILE A 18 9.76 0.59 -0.59
C ILE A 18 9.72 -0.85 -1.11
N PHE A 19 10.05 -1.79 -0.23
CA PHE A 19 9.94 -3.23 -0.50
C PHE A 19 8.66 -3.78 0.15
N ASP A 20 7.67 -4.13 -0.67
CA ASP A 20 6.37 -4.64 -0.24
C ASP A 20 5.98 -5.88 -1.07
N PRO A 21 6.56 -7.05 -0.78
CA PRO A 21 6.40 -8.26 -1.60
C PRO A 21 4.98 -8.82 -1.61
N ILE A 22 4.21 -8.57 -0.54
CA ILE A 22 2.84 -9.09 -0.38
C ILE A 22 1.77 -8.00 -0.51
N GLY A 23 2.15 -6.76 -0.82
CA GLY A 23 1.22 -5.68 -1.15
C GLY A 23 0.47 -5.09 0.05
N ILE A 24 0.97 -5.25 1.27
CA ILE A 24 0.33 -4.70 2.48
C ILE A 24 0.26 -3.18 2.40
N LEU A 25 1.36 -2.57 2.00
CA LEU A 25 1.52 -1.13 1.93
C LEU A 25 0.88 -0.55 0.66
N GLY A 26 0.26 -1.38 -0.19
CA GLY A 26 -0.40 -0.97 -1.43
C GLY A 26 -1.22 0.33 -1.32
N PRO A 27 -2.17 0.44 -0.38
CA PRO A 27 -2.98 1.65 -0.18
C PRO A 27 -2.20 2.90 0.22
N PHE A 28 -1.04 2.72 0.85
CA PHE A 28 -0.15 3.81 1.25
C PHE A 28 0.78 4.21 0.09
N VAL A 29 1.40 3.24 -0.57
CA VAL A 29 2.36 3.45 -1.67
C VAL A 29 1.69 4.02 -2.91
N ILE A 30 0.43 3.66 -3.18
CA ILE A 30 -0.28 4.13 -4.37
C ILE A 30 -0.43 5.65 -4.37
N LYS A 31 -0.65 6.29 -3.21
CA LYS A 31 -0.73 7.75 -3.08
C LYS A 31 0.56 8.42 -3.57
N LEU A 32 1.72 7.85 -3.23
CA LEU A 32 3.02 8.35 -3.65
C LEU A 32 3.25 8.16 -5.16
N LYS A 33 2.78 7.05 -5.72
CA LYS A 33 2.86 6.78 -7.17
C LYS A 33 1.97 7.71 -7.98
N CYS A 34 0.77 8.01 -7.49
CA CYS A 34 -0.10 9.03 -8.09
C CYS A 34 0.54 10.42 -8.02
N LEU A 35 1.16 10.78 -6.89
CA LEU A 35 1.91 12.04 -6.77
C LEU A 35 3.06 12.12 -7.79
N LEU A 36 3.80 11.04 -7.95
CA LEU A 36 4.87 10.96 -8.94
C LEU A 36 4.32 11.13 -10.36
N GLN A 37 3.20 10.49 -10.69
CA GLN A 37 2.52 10.69 -11.98
C GLN A 37 2.13 12.15 -12.20
N GLU A 38 1.53 12.81 -11.22
CA GLU A 38 1.17 14.24 -11.31
C GLU A 38 2.40 15.12 -11.59
N LEU A 39 3.55 14.82 -10.98
CA LEU A 39 4.81 15.54 -11.26
C LEU A 39 5.28 15.36 -12.70
N TRP A 40 5.13 14.16 -13.26
CA TRP A 40 5.44 13.89 -14.67
C TRP A 40 4.47 14.61 -15.61
N THR A 41 3.17 14.54 -15.33
CA THR A 41 2.13 15.19 -16.15
C THR A 41 2.29 16.71 -16.17
N LEU A 42 2.73 17.32 -15.07
CA LEU A 42 3.02 18.76 -15.00
C LEU A 42 4.36 19.16 -15.63
N GLY A 43 5.18 18.21 -16.08
CA GLY A 43 6.50 18.52 -16.65
C GLY A 43 7.48 19.12 -15.64
N VAL A 44 7.36 18.77 -14.35
CA VAL A 44 8.28 19.27 -13.32
C VAL A 44 9.68 18.71 -13.59
N GLU A 45 10.70 19.57 -13.55
CA GLU A 45 12.09 19.17 -13.77
C GLU A 45 12.58 18.20 -12.69
N TRP A 46 13.61 17.42 -13.02
CA TRP A 46 14.08 16.32 -12.17
C TRP A 46 14.54 16.77 -10.77
N ASP A 47 15.36 17.82 -10.73
CA ASP A 47 15.98 18.35 -9.50
C ASP A 47 15.34 19.66 -9.03
N SER A 48 14.24 20.11 -9.66
CA SER A 48 13.54 21.31 -9.23
C SER A 48 12.70 21.07 -7.98
N GLU A 49 12.44 22.15 -7.25
CA GLU A 49 11.49 22.15 -6.14
C GLU A 49 10.09 21.72 -6.56
N LEU A 50 9.40 20.97 -5.69
CA LEU A 50 8.01 20.61 -5.90
C LEU A 50 7.09 21.85 -5.92
N PRO A 51 6.11 21.91 -6.85
CA PRO A 51 5.05 22.90 -6.81
C PRO A 51 4.33 22.89 -5.45
N PRO A 52 3.87 24.04 -4.91
CA PRO A 52 3.32 24.13 -3.55
C PRO A 52 2.22 23.10 -3.24
N LYS A 53 1.31 22.86 -4.20
CA LYS A 53 0.23 21.87 -4.05
C LYS A 53 0.76 20.43 -3.92
N LEU A 54 1.79 20.08 -4.68
CA LEU A 54 2.38 18.73 -4.68
C LEU A 54 3.33 18.53 -3.49
N ARG A 55 4.00 19.61 -3.05
CA ARG A 55 4.75 19.63 -1.80
C ARG A 55 3.85 19.30 -0.60
N HIS A 56 2.66 19.89 -0.54
CA HIS A 56 1.70 19.58 0.53
C HIS A 56 1.28 18.10 0.51
N LYS A 57 0.98 17.53 -0.66
CA LYS A 57 0.66 16.09 -0.80
C LYS A 57 1.82 15.21 -0.33
N TRP A 58 3.05 15.56 -0.70
CA TRP A 58 4.26 14.87 -0.25
C TRP A 58 4.42 14.92 1.28
N GLN A 59 4.26 16.10 1.88
CA GLN A 59 4.39 16.30 3.33
C GLN A 59 3.32 15.51 4.09
N GLN A 60 2.08 15.55 3.62
CA GLN A 60 0.99 14.75 4.20
C GLN A 60 1.33 13.25 4.14
N TRP A 61 1.69 12.74 2.96
CA TRP A 61 2.06 11.33 2.81
C TRP A 61 3.23 10.95 3.72
N SER A 62 4.22 11.83 3.85
CA SER A 62 5.38 11.62 4.71
C SER A 62 5.01 11.56 6.19
N SER A 63 4.10 12.42 6.65
CA SER A 63 3.59 12.36 8.04
C SER A 63 2.76 11.11 8.32
N GLU A 64 2.00 10.62 7.34
CA GLU A 64 1.23 9.37 7.46
C GLU A 64 2.16 8.14 7.60
N ALA A 65 3.41 8.23 7.15
CA ALA A 65 4.39 7.14 7.22
C ALA A 65 4.71 6.73 8.67
N GLU A 66 4.65 7.67 9.62
CA GLU A 66 4.90 7.39 11.04
C GLU A 66 3.89 6.38 11.59
N GLY A 67 2.63 6.43 11.12
CA GLY A 67 1.59 5.49 11.54
C GLY A 67 1.80 4.05 11.05
N LEU A 68 2.72 3.82 10.10
CA LEU A 68 2.97 2.47 9.59
C LEU A 68 3.64 1.57 10.63
N THR A 69 4.32 2.11 11.63
CA THR A 69 4.94 1.32 12.70
C THR A 69 3.90 0.63 13.59
N GLU A 70 2.67 1.15 13.61
CA GLU A 70 1.57 0.62 14.41
C GLU A 70 0.83 -0.52 13.69
N ILE A 71 1.09 -0.74 12.40
CA ILE A 71 0.46 -1.81 11.62
C ILE A 71 1.05 -3.16 12.05
N LYS A 72 0.22 -3.97 12.72
CA LYS A 72 0.55 -5.34 13.10
C LYS A 72 -0.20 -6.32 12.22
N ILE A 73 0.53 -7.21 11.56
CA ILE A 73 -0.05 -8.22 10.68
C ILE A 73 0.36 -9.60 11.18
N PRO A 74 -0.62 -10.45 11.52
CA PRO A 74 -0.34 -11.84 11.88
C PRO A 74 0.39 -12.54 10.75
N ARG A 75 1.54 -13.17 11.05
CA ARG A 75 2.28 -13.97 10.07
C ARG A 75 1.66 -15.34 9.84
N PHE A 76 0.99 -15.88 10.86
CA PHE A 76 0.35 -17.18 10.81
C PHE A 76 -1.10 -17.00 10.36
N TYR A 77 -1.50 -17.72 9.31
CA TYR A 77 -2.82 -17.55 8.68
C TYR A 77 -3.94 -18.20 9.50
N LEU A 78 -3.65 -19.35 10.08
CA LEU A 78 -4.52 -19.99 11.04
C LEU A 78 -4.22 -19.29 12.35
N GLY A 79 -5.18 -18.69 13.05
CA GLY A 79 -4.89 -18.05 14.34
C GLY A 79 -4.55 -19.08 15.42
N ASN A 80 -5.06 -18.85 16.62
CA ASN A 80 -5.11 -19.86 17.68
C ASN A 80 -6.31 -20.79 17.46
N ILE A 81 -6.47 -21.32 16.25
CA ILE A 81 -7.55 -22.27 15.97
C ILE A 81 -7.08 -23.64 16.46
N ASP A 82 -7.49 -23.98 17.68
CA ASP A 82 -7.32 -25.33 18.26
C ASP A 82 -8.42 -26.30 17.80
N GLN A 83 -9.30 -25.85 16.90
CA GLN A 83 -10.47 -26.58 16.41
C GLN A 83 -10.25 -27.13 14.99
N GLU A 84 -10.93 -28.21 14.65
CA GLU A 84 -10.90 -28.75 13.30
C GLU A 84 -11.56 -27.78 12.30
N ILE A 85 -10.92 -27.62 11.14
CA ILE A 85 -11.38 -26.72 10.08
C ILE A 85 -12.33 -27.49 9.17
N SER A 86 -13.59 -27.07 9.14
CA SER A 86 -14.62 -27.67 8.28
C SER A 86 -14.56 -27.15 6.85
N LYS A 87 -14.13 -25.89 6.66
CA LYS A 87 -14.04 -25.25 5.34
C LYS A 87 -12.90 -24.24 5.26
N CYS A 88 -12.23 -24.20 4.12
CA CYS A 88 -11.19 -23.22 3.78
C CYS A 88 -11.47 -22.63 2.39
N GLU A 89 -11.48 -21.30 2.28
CA GLU A 89 -11.81 -20.58 1.06
C GLU A 89 -10.86 -19.40 0.86
N ILE A 90 -10.57 -19.08 -0.41
CA ILE A 90 -9.90 -17.83 -0.76
C ILE A 90 -10.98 -16.84 -1.22
N HIS A 91 -11.05 -15.70 -0.55
CA HIS A 91 -11.94 -14.61 -0.88
C HIS A 91 -11.13 -13.51 -1.56
N CYS A 92 -11.55 -13.10 -2.75
CA CYS A 92 -10.90 -12.07 -3.54
C CYS A 92 -11.83 -10.86 -3.64
N PHE A 93 -11.31 -9.69 -3.29
CA PHE A 93 -12.01 -8.42 -3.46
C PHE A 93 -11.20 -7.53 -4.41
N SER A 94 -11.89 -6.91 -5.36
CA SER A 94 -11.27 -6.01 -6.33
C SER A 94 -12.09 -4.74 -6.45
N ASP A 95 -11.41 -3.61 -6.59
CA ASP A 95 -12.02 -2.31 -6.83
C ASP A 95 -11.14 -1.50 -7.80
N ALA A 96 -11.77 -0.58 -8.53
CA ALA A 96 -11.11 0.24 -9.53
C ALA A 96 -11.61 1.68 -9.50
N SER A 97 -10.66 2.60 -9.66
CA SER A 97 -10.89 4.03 -9.79
C SER A 97 -10.17 4.56 -11.03
N LYS A 98 -10.38 5.84 -11.35
CA LYS A 98 -9.63 6.51 -12.42
C LYS A 98 -8.12 6.56 -12.17
N SER A 99 -7.69 6.52 -10.91
CA SER A 99 -6.27 6.67 -10.53
C SER A 99 -5.56 5.32 -10.40
N ALA A 100 -6.28 4.29 -9.93
CA ALA A 100 -5.69 2.99 -9.65
C ALA A 100 -6.75 1.91 -9.54
N TYR A 101 -6.32 0.66 -9.74
CA TYR A 101 -7.09 -0.54 -9.41
C TYR A 101 -6.34 -1.38 -8.38
N GLY A 102 -7.11 -1.99 -7.48
CA GLY A 102 -6.62 -2.77 -6.36
C GLY A 102 -7.30 -4.12 -6.30
N THR A 103 -6.57 -5.12 -5.84
CA THR A 103 -7.12 -6.44 -5.53
C THR A 103 -6.47 -6.97 -4.27
N ILE A 104 -7.27 -7.58 -3.40
CA ILE A 104 -6.83 -8.13 -2.12
C ILE A 104 -7.41 -9.54 -1.93
N LEU A 105 -6.56 -10.43 -1.41
CA LEU A 105 -6.91 -11.82 -1.16
C LEU A 105 -6.90 -12.05 0.35
N TYR A 106 -7.98 -12.67 0.83
CA TYR A 106 -8.12 -13.15 2.20
C TYR A 106 -8.31 -14.66 2.20
N LEU A 107 -7.71 -15.33 3.16
CA LEU A 107 -8.03 -16.72 3.50
C LEU A 107 -9.15 -16.70 4.52
N ARG A 108 -10.22 -17.44 4.28
CA ARG A 108 -11.34 -17.60 5.19
C ARG A 108 -11.44 -19.04 5.66
N PHE A 109 -11.49 -19.21 6.97
CA PHE A 109 -11.68 -20.50 7.62
C PHE A 109 -13.05 -20.55 8.26
N VAL A 110 -13.65 -21.74 8.26
CA VAL A 110 -14.82 -22.07 9.07
C VAL A 110 -14.43 -23.26 9.94
N THR A 111 -14.62 -23.14 11.24
CA THR A 111 -14.41 -24.26 12.18
C THR A 111 -15.62 -25.20 12.15
N CYS A 112 -15.49 -26.39 12.73
CA CYS A 112 -16.63 -27.29 12.92
C CYS A 112 -17.74 -26.69 13.83
N ASN A 113 -17.41 -25.68 14.64
CA ASN A 113 -18.36 -24.94 15.47
C ASN A 113 -18.98 -23.72 14.76
N ASN A 114 -18.76 -23.58 13.45
CA ASN A 114 -19.18 -22.44 12.61
C ASN A 114 -18.55 -21.09 12.98
N GLU A 115 -17.41 -21.07 13.67
CA GLU A 115 -16.64 -19.84 13.85
C GLU A 115 -15.91 -19.50 12.55
N ILE A 116 -15.84 -18.20 12.24
CA ILE A 116 -15.24 -17.70 11.00
C ILE A 116 -14.04 -16.84 11.36
N GLU A 117 -12.88 -17.23 10.82
CA GLU A 117 -11.67 -16.41 10.87
C GLU A 117 -11.22 -16.03 9.46
N THR A 118 -10.63 -14.85 9.33
CA THR A 118 -10.07 -14.36 8.07
C THR A 118 -8.67 -13.82 8.25
N SER A 119 -7.78 -14.20 7.35
CA SER A 119 -6.39 -13.75 7.35
C SER A 119 -5.99 -13.16 6.01
N PHE A 120 -5.36 -11.99 6.03
CA PHE A 120 -4.83 -11.34 4.83
C PHE A 120 -3.75 -12.23 4.20
N ILE A 121 -3.85 -12.52 2.89
CA ILE A 121 -2.82 -13.28 2.14
C ILE A 121 -1.87 -12.31 1.45
N CYS A 122 -2.39 -11.56 0.50
CA CYS A 122 -1.64 -10.60 -0.29
C CYS A 122 -2.58 -9.61 -0.97
N SER A 123 -2.01 -8.51 -1.46
CA SER A 123 -2.71 -7.57 -2.31
C SER A 123 -1.85 -7.18 -3.50
N LYS A 124 -2.50 -6.67 -4.54
CA LYS A 124 -1.85 -5.99 -5.64
C LYS A 124 -2.59 -4.71 -5.93
N VAL A 125 -1.86 -3.60 -5.88
CA VAL A 125 -2.32 -2.33 -6.40
C VAL A 125 -1.53 -2.00 -7.66
N VAL A 126 -2.23 -1.50 -8.65
CA VAL A 126 -1.66 -1.01 -9.90
C VAL A 126 -2.27 0.35 -10.19
N TRP A 127 -1.43 1.30 -10.57
CA TRP A 127 -1.84 2.61 -11.01
C TRP A 127 -1.89 2.61 -12.54
N HIS A 128 -2.75 3.45 -13.11
CA HIS A 128 -2.67 3.76 -14.53
C HIS A 128 -1.58 4.80 -14.76
N LEU A 129 -0.76 4.60 -15.79
CA LEU A 129 0.19 5.60 -16.31
C LEU A 129 -0.52 6.53 -17.28
#